data_AF-X1USW0-F1
#
_entry.id   AF-X1USW0-F1
#
_cell.length_a   1.000
_cell.length_b   1.000
_cell.length_c   1.000
_cell.angle_alpha   90.00
_cell.angle_beta   90.00
_cell.angle_gamma   90.00
#
_symmetry.space_group_name_H-M   'P 1'
#
loop_
_entity.id
_entity.type
_entity.pdbx_description
1 polymer ?
#
loop_
_entity_poly.entity_id
_entity_poly.type
_entity_poly.pdbx_seq_one_letter_code
_entity_poly.pdbx_strand_id
1 'polypeptide(L)'
;EEGELRLDRLKMAVAGEFFGVDAKLMLDYRQRGFHPEDIVTALFFSGDSHRPLPLIFVLQKREEDWSRVAGILGLPPNAHGMQMALTHGKGKKVGLKRKFASEGYIFLSFISDYYRIAMDRLWFYIEKKFTLNDILLAVNLGAHQRISFELLLRDRERGLDWSMILKQRNIREEKLFLPFKSEKKYKNKPAIK
;
A
#
# COMPACT_ATOMS: atom_id res chain seq x y z
N GLU A 1 -15.93 12.75 -2.95
CA GLU A 1 -15.84 13.38 -1.62
C GLU A 1 -15.96 12.40 -0.45
N GLU A 2 -17.13 11.89 -0.04
CA GLU A 2 -17.21 11.05 1.19
C GLU A 2 -16.54 9.67 1.05
N GLY A 3 -16.72 8.99 -0.10
CA GLY A 3 -16.11 7.68 -0.36
C GLY A 3 -14.58 7.72 -0.43
N GLU A 4 -14.01 8.79 -1.00
CA GLU A 4 -12.56 9.00 -1.07
C GLU A 4 -11.98 9.27 0.32
N LEU A 5 -12.68 10.06 1.15
CA LEU A 5 -12.27 10.29 2.54
C LEU A 5 -12.28 9.00 3.37
N ARG A 6 -13.29 8.13 3.19
CA ARG A 6 -13.34 6.82 3.85
C ARG A 6 -12.20 5.91 3.40
N LEU A 7 -11.87 5.93 2.12
CA LEU A 7 -10.77 5.17 1.56
C LEU A 7 -9.40 5.67 2.05
N ASP A 8 -9.17 6.98 2.08
CA ASP A 8 -7.94 7.56 2.62
C ASP A 8 -7.75 7.19 4.09
N ARG A 9 -8.84 7.24 4.89
CA ARG A 9 -8.83 6.80 6.28
C ARG A 9 -8.46 5.32 6.41
N LEU A 10 -9.00 4.45 5.55
CA LEU A 10 -8.63 3.05 5.53
C LEU A 10 -7.14 2.87 5.24
N LYS A 11 -6.62 3.51 4.18
CA LYS A 11 -5.20 3.44 3.79
C LYS A 11 -4.28 3.87 4.93
N MET A 12 -4.58 5.01 5.56
CA MET A 12 -3.80 5.51 6.69
C MET A 12 -3.90 4.60 7.92
N ALA A 13 -5.07 4.03 8.20
CA ALA A 13 -5.23 3.14 9.34
C ALA A 13 -4.41 1.85 9.19
N VAL A 14 -4.48 1.19 8.02
CA VAL A 14 -3.71 -0.04 7.79
C VAL A 14 -2.21 0.23 7.72
N ALA A 15 -1.81 1.37 7.16
CA ALA A 15 -0.40 1.76 7.08
C ALA A 15 0.15 2.14 8.47
N GLY A 16 -0.57 2.96 9.25
CA GLY A 16 -0.18 3.30 10.62
C GLY A 16 -0.03 2.04 11.49
N GLU A 17 -0.95 1.08 11.31
CA GLU A 17 -0.85 -0.21 11.97
C GLU A 17 0.39 -1.02 11.53
N PHE A 18 0.73 -1.02 10.25
CA PHE A 18 1.88 -1.75 9.72
C PHE A 18 3.22 -1.15 10.17
N PHE A 19 3.36 0.17 10.06
CA PHE A 19 4.60 0.89 10.36
C PHE A 19 4.76 1.23 11.85
N GLY A 20 3.71 1.05 12.66
CA GLY A 20 3.70 1.45 14.06
C GLY A 20 3.71 2.96 14.24
N VAL A 21 2.99 3.68 13.37
CA VAL A 21 2.93 5.15 13.32
C VAL A 21 1.52 5.61 13.66
N ASP A 22 1.43 6.70 14.44
CA ASP A 22 0.14 7.28 14.84
C ASP A 22 -0.62 7.81 13.60
N ALA A 23 -1.89 7.42 13.48
CA ALA A 23 -2.78 7.90 12.44
C ALA A 23 -2.92 9.43 12.41
N LYS A 24 -2.75 10.11 13.56
CA LYS A 24 -2.74 11.58 13.63
C LYS A 24 -1.58 12.19 12.85
N LEU A 25 -0.40 11.57 12.90
CA LEU A 25 0.75 12.04 12.12
C LEU A 25 0.50 11.87 10.63
N MET A 26 -0.08 10.73 10.22
CA MET A 26 -0.42 10.50 8.81
C MET A 26 -1.48 11.50 8.32
N LEU A 27 -2.46 11.82 9.17
CA LEU A 27 -3.47 12.84 8.87
C LEU A 27 -2.84 14.23 8.70
N ASP A 28 -1.86 14.61 9.52
CA ASP A 28 -1.13 15.87 9.36
C ASP A 28 -0.42 15.94 8.00
N TYR A 29 0.25 14.88 7.56
CA TYR A 29 0.83 14.84 6.21
C TYR A 29 -0.23 14.87 5.10
N ARG A 30 -1.38 14.21 5.30
CA ARG A 30 -2.49 14.27 4.36
C ARG A 30 -3.02 15.70 4.20
N GLN A 31 -3.16 16.44 5.31
CA GLN A 31 -3.57 17.84 5.32
C GLN A 31 -2.54 18.77 4.65
N ARG A 32 -1.27 18.38 4.62
CA ARG A 32 -0.20 19.08 3.91
C ARG A 32 -0.14 18.79 2.40
N GLY A 33 -1.10 18.02 1.89
CA GLY A 33 -1.27 17.75 0.46
C GLY A 33 -0.73 16.41 -0.03
N PHE A 34 -0.15 15.56 0.84
CA PHE A 34 0.39 14.27 0.43
C PHE A 34 -0.71 13.20 0.33
N HIS A 35 -0.70 12.37 -0.71
CA HIS A 35 -1.63 11.26 -0.82
C HIS A 35 -1.23 10.11 0.13
N PRO A 36 -2.15 9.24 0.56
CA PRO A 36 -1.80 8.10 1.41
C PRO A 36 -0.70 7.20 0.81
N GLU A 37 -0.66 7.06 -0.52
CA GLU A 37 0.38 6.35 -1.26
C GLU A 37 1.77 6.99 -1.09
N ASP A 38 1.84 8.32 -1.15
CA ASP A 38 3.06 9.09 -0.88
C ASP A 38 3.53 8.87 0.56
N ILE A 39 2.59 8.90 1.50
CA ILE A 39 2.88 8.71 2.92
C ILE A 39 3.43 7.30 3.17
N VAL A 40 2.84 6.26 2.57
CA VAL A 40 3.35 4.89 2.65
C VAL A 40 4.77 4.80 2.07
N THR A 41 5.01 5.44 0.92
CA THR A 41 6.34 5.48 0.30
C THR A 41 7.37 6.15 1.22
N ALA A 42 7.03 7.31 1.79
CA ALA A 42 7.89 8.03 2.71
C ALA A 42 8.19 7.22 3.99
N LEU A 43 7.21 6.47 4.50
CA LEU A 43 7.39 5.60 5.67
C LEU A 43 8.37 4.46 5.41
N PHE A 44 8.28 3.81 4.24
CA PHE A 44 9.27 2.81 3.84
C PHE A 44 10.67 3.41 3.73
N PHE A 45 10.78 4.53 3.02
CA PHE A 45 12.08 5.20 2.84
C PHE A 45 12.67 5.62 4.18
N SER A 46 11.85 6.10 5.12
CA SER A 46 12.28 6.46 6.46
C SER A 46 12.78 5.27 7.24
N GLY A 47 12.05 4.15 7.20
CA GLY A 47 12.47 2.91 7.84
C GLY A 47 13.79 2.40 7.27
N ASP A 48 13.95 2.39 5.95
CA ASP A 48 15.07 1.72 5.27
C ASP A 48 16.34 2.56 5.23
N SER A 49 16.21 3.88 5.14
CA SER A 49 17.36 4.80 5.13
C SER A 49 17.71 5.33 6.53
N HIS A 50 16.86 5.04 7.52
CA HIS A 50 16.91 5.64 8.86
C HIS A 50 16.90 7.17 8.86
N ARG A 51 16.36 7.79 7.79
CA ARG A 51 16.24 9.24 7.68
C ARG A 51 14.90 9.74 8.23
N PRO A 52 14.87 10.93 8.86
CA PRO A 52 13.64 11.50 9.38
C PRO A 52 12.57 11.67 8.30
N LEU A 53 11.34 11.30 8.63
CA LEU A 53 10.18 11.43 7.76
C LEU A 53 9.97 12.88 7.23
N PRO A 54 10.16 13.95 8.04
CA PRO A 54 10.09 15.32 7.53
C PRO A 54 11.11 15.61 6.43
N LEU A 55 12.34 15.08 6.54
CA LEU A 55 13.38 15.23 5.52
C LEU A 55 12.94 14.60 4.19
N ILE A 56 12.33 13.42 4.26
CA ILE A 56 11.87 12.70 3.05
C ILE A 56 10.79 13.49 2.32
N PHE A 57 9.85 14.09 3.04
CA PHE A 57 8.83 14.94 2.42
C PHE A 57 9.39 16.26 1.86
N VAL A 58 10.44 16.82 2.48
CA VAL A 58 11.17 17.97 1.91
C VAL A 58 11.84 17.57 0.60
N LEU A 59 12.49 16.41 0.55
CA LEU A 59 13.10 15.88 -0.67
C LEU A 59 12.04 15.62 -1.74
N GLN A 60 10.90 15.04 -1.38
CA GLN A 60 9.82 14.76 -2.33
C GLN A 60 9.25 16.05 -2.94
N LYS A 61 9.07 17.12 -2.16
CA LYS A 61 8.62 18.41 -2.69
C LYS A 61 9.64 19.07 -3.62
N ARG A 62 10.93 18.79 -3.43
CA ARG A 62 12.01 19.37 -4.24
C ARG A 62 12.20 18.60 -5.54
N GLU A 63 12.22 17.27 -5.46
CA GLU A 63 12.58 16.41 -6.58
C GLU A 63 11.37 15.99 -7.42
N GLU A 64 10.17 15.95 -6.82
CA GLU A 64 8.91 15.51 -7.42
C GLU A 64 9.00 14.11 -8.08
N ASP A 65 9.97 13.30 -7.65
CA ASP A 65 10.27 11.98 -8.18
C ASP A 65 10.87 11.10 -7.08
N TRP A 66 10.09 10.11 -6.64
CA TRP A 66 10.51 9.15 -5.63
C TRP A 66 11.79 8.38 -6.00
N SER A 67 12.08 8.20 -7.28
CA SER A 67 13.32 7.54 -7.75
C SER A 67 14.55 8.38 -7.43
N ARG A 68 14.45 9.71 -7.59
CA ARG A 68 15.52 10.65 -7.22
C ARG A 68 15.67 10.73 -5.71
N VAL A 69 14.55 10.80 -4.98
CA VAL A 69 14.56 10.77 -3.51
C VAL A 69 15.25 9.51 -3.01
N ALA A 70 14.94 8.33 -3.57
CA ALA A 70 15.60 7.08 -3.22
C ALA A 70 17.12 7.15 -3.44
N GLY A 71 17.55 7.68 -4.60
CA GLY A 71 18.97 7.88 -4.91
C GLY A 71 19.69 8.78 -3.91
N ILE A 72 19.06 9.89 -3.51
CA ILE A 72 19.62 10.82 -2.49
C ILE A 72 19.75 10.13 -1.12
N LEU A 73 18.78 9.30 -0.76
CA LEU A 73 18.77 8.56 0.50
C LEU A 73 19.73 7.37 0.51
N GLY A 74 20.42 7.08 -0.61
CA GLY A 74 21.28 5.92 -0.75
C GLY A 74 20.51 4.60 -0.77
N LEU A 75 19.20 4.65 -1.03
CA LEU A 75 18.37 3.47 -1.20
C LEU A 75 18.64 2.87 -2.58
N PRO A 76 18.64 1.53 -2.73
CA PRO A 76 18.84 0.93 -4.04
C PRO A 76 17.83 1.50 -5.06
N PRO A 77 18.18 1.61 -6.36
CA PRO A 77 17.26 2.07 -7.41
C PRO A 77 15.95 1.25 -7.49
N ASN A 78 15.96 0.08 -6.88
CA ASN A 78 14.89 -0.88 -6.71
C ASN A 78 14.78 -1.32 -5.23
N ALA A 79 14.98 -0.43 -4.25
CA ALA A 79 15.05 -0.73 -2.81
C ALA A 79 13.97 -1.73 -2.35
N HIS A 80 12.74 -1.51 -2.80
CA HIS A 80 11.65 -2.46 -2.58
C HIS A 80 11.78 -3.75 -3.40
N GLY A 81 12.06 -3.69 -4.69
CA GLY A 81 12.27 -4.89 -5.53
C GLY A 81 13.42 -5.79 -5.05
N MET A 82 14.51 -5.21 -4.51
CA MET A 82 15.63 -5.95 -3.89
C MET A 82 15.25 -6.53 -2.53
N GLN A 83 14.54 -5.78 -1.68
CA GLN A 83 14.02 -6.30 -0.42
C GLN A 83 13.09 -7.51 -0.67
N MET A 84 12.28 -7.47 -1.73
CA MET A 84 11.39 -8.56 -2.15
C MET A 84 12.13 -9.78 -2.72
N ALA A 85 13.22 -9.59 -3.47
CA ALA A 85 14.07 -10.70 -3.90
C ALA A 85 14.72 -11.42 -2.70
N LEU A 86 15.06 -10.67 -1.64
CA LEU A 86 15.66 -11.21 -0.42
C LEU A 86 14.65 -11.89 0.51
N THR A 87 13.40 -11.42 0.57
CA THR A 87 12.36 -11.99 1.47
C THR A 87 11.54 -13.12 0.84
N HIS A 88 11.38 -13.17 -0.49
CA HIS A 88 10.42 -14.07 -1.15
C HIS A 88 10.97 -15.04 -2.20
N GLY A 89 12.28 -15.06 -2.51
CA GLY A 89 12.79 -16.13 -3.38
C GLY A 89 14.27 -16.04 -3.75
N LYS A 90 15.01 -17.11 -3.42
CA LYS A 90 16.37 -17.37 -3.91
C LYS A 90 16.48 -17.08 -5.41
N GLY A 91 17.20 -16.02 -5.76
CA GLY A 91 18.06 -15.97 -6.95
C GLY A 91 17.41 -16.05 -8.34
N LYS A 92 16.11 -15.82 -8.52
CA LYS A 92 15.58 -15.60 -9.88
C LYS A 92 15.61 -14.11 -10.19
N LYS A 93 16.46 -13.73 -11.15
CA LYS A 93 16.44 -12.43 -11.84
C LYS A 93 15.04 -12.22 -12.44
N VAL A 94 14.10 -11.72 -11.63
CA VAL A 94 12.79 -11.30 -12.10
C VAL A 94 13.04 -10.05 -12.96
N GLY A 95 13.13 -10.28 -14.27
CA GLY A 95 13.20 -9.30 -15.36
C GLY A 95 13.66 -7.90 -14.99
N LEU A 96 14.95 -7.64 -15.16
CA LEU A 96 15.60 -6.32 -15.20
C LEU A 96 15.05 -5.36 -16.30
N LYS A 97 13.90 -5.65 -16.90
CA LYS A 97 13.41 -5.04 -18.16
C LYS A 97 12.18 -4.14 -18.02
N ARG A 98 11.57 -3.99 -16.85
CA ARG A 98 10.39 -3.11 -16.71
C ARG A 98 10.82 -1.86 -15.94
N LYS A 99 10.70 -0.68 -16.56
CA LYS A 99 10.97 0.63 -15.93
C LYS A 99 10.28 0.66 -14.56
N PHE A 100 11.06 0.79 -13.50
CA PHE A 100 10.61 0.74 -12.11
C PHE A 100 10.35 2.14 -11.55
N ALA A 101 9.48 2.18 -10.53
CA ALA A 101 9.00 3.33 -9.75
C ALA A 101 7.84 4.12 -10.36
N SER A 102 6.64 3.52 -10.33
CA SER A 102 5.46 4.31 -9.99
C SER A 102 5.11 4.03 -8.53
N GLU A 103 4.64 5.06 -7.80
CA GLU A 103 4.17 4.98 -6.41
C GLU A 103 3.26 3.76 -6.16
N GLY A 104 2.49 3.38 -7.17
CA GLY A 104 1.62 2.21 -7.13
C GLY A 104 2.32 0.88 -6.86
N TYR A 105 3.59 0.72 -7.21
CA TYR A 105 4.35 -0.50 -6.90
C TYR A 105 4.66 -0.63 -5.41
N ILE A 106 5.03 0.47 -4.77
CA ILE A 106 5.36 0.50 -3.34
C ILE A 106 4.09 0.26 -2.53
N PHE A 107 2.99 0.87 -2.92
CA PHE A 107 1.70 0.63 -2.27
C PHE A 107 1.22 -0.82 -2.44
N LEU A 108 1.40 -1.43 -3.63
CA LEU A 108 1.09 -2.85 -3.83
C LEU A 108 1.96 -3.78 -2.97
N SER A 109 3.24 -3.44 -2.81
CA SER A 109 4.16 -4.17 -1.94
C SER A 109 3.74 -4.08 -0.47
N PHE A 110 3.31 -2.90 -0.03
CA PHE A 110 2.68 -2.73 1.28
C PHE A 110 1.47 -3.65 1.46
N ILE A 111 0.56 -3.71 0.48
CA ILE A 111 -0.60 -4.62 0.53
C ILE A 111 -0.13 -6.09 0.65
N SER A 112 0.85 -6.49 -0.15
CA SER A 112 1.42 -7.84 -0.12
C SER A 112 1.94 -8.22 1.26
N ASP A 113 2.78 -7.36 1.85
CA ASP A 113 3.38 -7.59 3.16
C ASP A 113 2.33 -7.59 4.27
N TYR A 114 1.41 -6.63 4.25
CA TYR A 114 0.41 -6.44 5.30
C TYR A 114 -0.60 -7.59 5.36
N TYR A 115 -1.13 -8.00 4.20
CA TYR A 115 -2.14 -9.05 4.07
C TYR A 115 -1.53 -10.45 3.83
N ARG A 116 -0.19 -10.55 3.75
CA ARG A 116 0.54 -11.80 3.48
C ARG A 116 0.11 -12.48 2.18
N ILE A 117 -0.09 -11.67 1.14
CA ILE A 117 -0.49 -12.14 -0.20
C ILE A 117 0.73 -12.10 -1.10
N ALA A 118 0.99 -13.16 -1.86
CA ALA A 118 2.10 -13.19 -2.80
C ALA A 118 1.94 -12.11 -3.89
N MET A 119 3.03 -11.40 -4.20
CA MET A 119 3.02 -10.27 -5.14
C MET A 119 2.53 -10.64 -6.54
N ASP A 120 2.87 -11.83 -7.02
CA ASP A 120 2.41 -12.35 -8.32
C ASP A 120 0.89 -12.43 -8.40
N ARG A 121 0.22 -12.84 -7.31
CA ARG A 121 -1.25 -12.84 -7.22
C ARG A 121 -1.84 -11.44 -7.30
N LEU A 122 -1.23 -10.46 -6.64
CA LEU A 122 -1.69 -9.07 -6.71
C LEU A 122 -1.43 -8.45 -8.09
N TRP A 123 -0.28 -8.74 -8.68
CA TRP A 123 0.11 -8.28 -10.02
C TRP A 123 -0.84 -8.76 -11.10
N PHE A 124 -1.30 -10.00 -11.02
CA PHE A 124 -2.30 -10.53 -11.93
C PHE A 124 -3.54 -9.61 -12.03
N TYR A 125 -3.99 -9.04 -10.92
CA TYR A 125 -5.14 -8.13 -10.91
C TYR A 125 -4.82 -6.73 -11.45
N ILE A 126 -3.60 -6.23 -11.23
CA ILE A 126 -3.13 -5.00 -11.88
C ILE A 126 -3.09 -5.18 -13.42
N GLU A 127 -2.60 -6.32 -13.92
CA GLU A 127 -2.59 -6.63 -15.35
C GLU A 127 -4.01 -6.69 -15.93
N LYS A 128 -4.98 -7.13 -15.12
CA LYS A 128 -6.43 -7.07 -15.42
C LYS A 128 -7.09 -5.69 -15.25
N LYS A 129 -6.30 -4.62 -15.07
CA LYS A 129 -6.77 -3.23 -14.94
C LYS A 129 -7.53 -2.91 -13.65
N PHE A 130 -7.42 -3.73 -12.62
CA PHE A 130 -7.90 -3.34 -11.29
C PHE A 130 -7.07 -2.20 -10.73
N THR A 131 -7.73 -1.27 -10.04
CA THR A 131 -7.04 -0.20 -9.32
C THR A 131 -6.46 -0.72 -8.00
N LEU A 132 -5.46 -0.03 -7.47
CA LEU A 132 -4.94 -0.31 -6.11
C LEU A 132 -6.05 -0.22 -5.06
N ASN A 133 -7.02 0.68 -5.27
CA ASN A 133 -8.16 0.85 -4.39
C ASN A 133 -9.07 -0.37 -4.43
N ASP A 134 -9.38 -0.91 -5.62
CA ASP A 134 -10.17 -2.15 -5.73
C ASP A 134 -9.46 -3.32 -5.04
N ILE A 135 -8.14 -3.45 -5.25
CA ILE A 135 -7.35 -4.51 -4.61
C ILE A 135 -7.37 -4.33 -3.09
N LEU A 136 -7.09 -3.14 -2.57
CA LEU A 136 -7.10 -2.86 -1.13
C LEU A 136 -8.46 -3.17 -0.50
N LEU A 137 -9.55 -2.71 -1.11
CA LEU A 137 -10.90 -2.96 -0.61
C LEU A 137 -11.23 -4.46 -0.60
N ALA A 138 -10.84 -5.18 -1.67
CA ALA A 138 -11.04 -6.63 -1.75
C ALA A 138 -10.28 -7.39 -0.66
N VAL A 139 -8.99 -7.12 -0.49
CA VAL A 139 -8.16 -7.84 0.49
C VAL A 139 -8.55 -7.47 1.93
N ASN A 140 -8.89 -6.21 2.18
CA ASN A 140 -9.32 -5.75 3.50
C ASN A 140 -10.66 -6.38 3.91
N LEU A 141 -11.65 -6.30 3.02
CA LEU A 141 -12.97 -6.90 3.26
C LEU A 141 -12.86 -8.43 3.36
N GLY A 142 -12.06 -9.05 2.48
CA GLY A 142 -11.82 -10.49 2.48
C GLY A 142 -11.22 -10.98 3.79
N ALA A 143 -10.23 -10.27 4.32
CA ALA A 143 -9.62 -10.59 5.61
C ALA A 143 -10.61 -10.49 6.78
N HIS A 144 -11.49 -9.48 6.79
CA HIS A 144 -12.52 -9.33 7.83
C HIS A 144 -13.62 -10.40 7.76
N GLN A 145 -14.12 -10.67 6.56
CA GLN A 145 -15.30 -11.51 6.35
C GLN A 145 -14.96 -12.97 6.08
N ARG A 146 -13.66 -13.32 6.09
CA ARG A 146 -13.14 -14.65 5.69
C ARG A 146 -13.60 -15.04 4.28
N ILE A 147 -13.65 -14.05 3.38
CA ILE A 147 -14.00 -14.23 1.97
C ILE A 147 -12.70 -14.13 1.17
N SER A 148 -12.51 -15.01 0.18
CA SER A 148 -11.39 -14.87 -0.76
C SER A 148 -11.51 -13.55 -1.52
N PHE A 149 -10.44 -12.74 -1.48
CA PHE A 149 -10.43 -11.45 -2.18
C PHE A 149 -10.57 -11.64 -3.69
N GLU A 150 -10.14 -12.78 -4.24
CA GLU A 150 -10.33 -13.13 -5.64
C GLU A 150 -11.80 -13.27 -6.02
N LEU A 151 -12.64 -13.79 -5.12
CA LEU A 151 -14.09 -13.85 -5.35
C LEU A 151 -14.69 -12.45 -5.41
N LEU A 152 -14.21 -11.53 -4.57
CA LEU A 152 -14.65 -10.14 -4.59
C LEU A 152 -14.21 -9.42 -5.87
N LEU A 153 -12.95 -9.62 -6.29
CA LEU A 153 -12.44 -9.06 -7.55
C LEU A 153 -13.10 -9.68 -8.78
N ARG A 154 -13.48 -10.96 -8.75
CA ARG A 154 -14.24 -11.60 -9.82
C ARG A 154 -15.64 -10.99 -9.97
N ASP A 155 -16.28 -10.61 -8.88
CA ASP A 155 -17.57 -9.91 -8.94
C ASP A 155 -17.42 -8.50 -9.49
N ARG A 156 -16.33 -7.79 -9.13
CA ARG A 156 -15.97 -6.51 -9.77
C ARG A 156 -15.71 -6.68 -11.27
N GLU A 157 -15.03 -7.76 -11.67
CA GLU A 157 -14.79 -8.11 -13.10
C GLU A 157 -16.09 -8.35 -13.86
N ARG A 158 -17.13 -8.85 -13.19
CA ARG A 158 -18.49 -9.03 -13.74
C ARG A 158 -19.30 -7.74 -13.83
N GLY A 159 -18.72 -6.60 -13.44
CA GLY A 159 -19.37 -5.29 -13.47
C GLY A 159 -20.17 -4.94 -12.22
N LEU A 160 -20.10 -5.73 -11.16
CA LEU A 160 -20.75 -5.37 -9.89
C LEU A 160 -19.95 -4.26 -9.19
N ASP A 161 -20.64 -3.24 -8.68
CA ASP A 161 -20.02 -2.25 -7.78
C ASP A 161 -19.92 -2.78 -6.35
N TRP A 162 -19.17 -2.07 -5.49
CA TRP A 162 -18.99 -2.46 -4.09
C TRP A 162 -20.31 -2.52 -3.31
N SER A 163 -21.26 -1.61 -3.59
CA SER A 163 -22.57 -1.61 -2.93
C SER A 163 -23.36 -2.88 -3.28
N MET A 164 -23.38 -3.27 -4.55
CA MET A 164 -24.01 -4.50 -5.02
C MET A 164 -23.37 -5.75 -4.40
N ILE A 165 -22.03 -5.80 -4.36
CA ILE A 165 -21.27 -6.91 -3.76
C ILE A 165 -21.61 -7.08 -2.28
N LEU A 166 -21.66 -5.97 -1.53
CA LEU A 166 -22.01 -5.95 -0.12
C LEU A 166 -23.46 -6.40 0.11
N LYS A 167 -24.40 -5.86 -0.69
CA LYS A 167 -25.83 -6.21 -0.62
C LYS A 167 -26.07 -7.70 -0.86
N GLN A 168 -25.45 -8.28 -1.89
CA GLN A 168 -25.58 -9.72 -2.21
C GLN A 168 -25.07 -10.62 -1.09
N ARG A 169 -24.16 -10.11 -0.25
CA ARG A 169 -23.54 -10.85 0.86
C ARG A 169 -24.10 -10.49 2.23
N ASN A 170 -25.12 -9.62 2.28
CA ASN A 170 -25.69 -9.09 3.52
C ASN A 170 -24.62 -8.46 4.45
N ILE A 171 -23.66 -7.74 3.86
CA ILE A 171 -22.59 -7.04 4.59
C ILE A 171 -22.94 -5.55 4.66
N ARG A 172 -22.79 -4.95 5.84
CA ARG A 172 -23.00 -3.51 6.03
C ARG A 172 -21.85 -2.70 5.42
N GLU A 173 -22.14 -1.53 4.85
CA GLU A 173 -21.17 -0.70 4.12
C GLU A 173 -19.97 -0.29 4.98
N GLU A 174 -20.16 -0.06 6.28
CA GLU A 174 -19.07 0.36 7.18
C GLU A 174 -17.97 -0.70 7.27
N LYS A 175 -18.31 -1.98 7.03
CA LYS A 175 -17.33 -3.08 7.03
C LYS A 175 -16.37 -3.02 5.85
N LEU A 176 -16.72 -2.35 4.75
CA LEU A 176 -15.83 -2.17 3.60
C LEU A 176 -14.59 -1.35 3.97
N PHE A 177 -14.78 -0.34 4.83
CA PHE A 177 -13.74 0.61 5.24
C PHE A 177 -13.18 0.35 6.64
N LEU A 178 -13.64 -0.70 7.33
CA LEU A 178 -13.11 -1.10 8.62
C LEU A 178 -11.70 -1.70 8.41
N PRO A 179 -10.61 -1.14 8.98
CA PRO A 179 -9.27 -1.68 8.77
C PRO A 179 -9.12 -3.05 9.42
N PHE A 180 -8.61 -4.03 8.66
CA PHE A 180 -8.22 -5.33 9.21
C PHE A 180 -6.95 -5.17 10.02
N LYS A 181 -6.91 -5.77 11.22
CA LYS A 181 -5.74 -5.72 12.09
C LYS A 181 -4.77 -6.85 11.78
N SER A 182 -3.60 -6.51 11.23
CA SER A 182 -2.56 -7.48 10.92
C SER A 182 -1.55 -7.61 12.06
N GLU A 183 -1.22 -8.86 12.40
CA GLU A 183 -0.12 -9.17 13.31
C GLU A 183 1.24 -8.79 12.70
N LYS A 184 1.33 -8.70 11.37
CA LYS A 184 2.57 -8.34 10.69
C LYS A 184 2.84 -6.84 10.85
N LYS A 185 4.02 -6.52 11.34
CA LYS A 185 4.56 -5.16 11.38
C LYS A 185 5.76 -5.04 10.46
N TYR A 186 6.00 -3.82 9.99
CA TYR A 186 7.20 -3.52 9.24
C TYR A 186 8.42 -3.65 10.16
N LYS A 187 9.47 -4.30 9.66
CA LYS A 187 10.68 -4.59 10.43
C LYS A 187 11.45 -3.32 10.82
N ASN A 188 11.48 -2.34 9.93
CA ASN A 188 12.28 -1.13 10.08
C ASN A 188 11.36 0.00 10.54
N LYS A 189 11.45 0.39 11.81
CA LYS A 189 10.62 1.50 12.32
C LYS A 189 11.01 2.82 11.65
N PRO A 190 10.05 3.57 11.07
CA PRO A 190 10.32 4.89 10.53
C PRO A 190 10.89 5.85 11.58
N ALA A 191 11.88 6.65 11.19
CA ALA A 191 12.40 7.74 12.00
C ALA A 191 11.43 8.94 11.89
N ILE A 192 10.63 9.18 12.93
CA ILE A 192 9.60 10.23 12.92
C ILE A 192 10.18 11.63 13.18
N LYS A 193 11.32 11.71 13.88
CA LYS A 193 11.99 12.95 14.27
C LYS A 193 13.43 12.94 13.76
#